data_AF-A0A336KCL2-F1
#
_entry.id   AF-A0A336KCL2-F1
#
_cell.length_a   1.000
_cell.length_b   1.000
_cell.length_c   1.000
_cell.angle_alpha   90.00
_cell.angle_beta   90.00
_cell.angle_gamma   90.00
#
_symmetry.space_group_name_H-M   'P 1'
#
loop_
_entity.id
_entity.type
_entity.pdbx_description
1 polymer ?
#
loop_
_entity_poly.entity_id
_entity_poly.type
_entity_poly.pdbx_seq_one_letter_code
_entity_poly.pdbx_strand_id
1 'polypeptide(L)' 'VSFIRKKDLHILTAGTLTYTSDQRFTVLRRENPSMWTLQIKYPQISDSGTYECQINTEPKMSLSYTFNVVGK' A
#
# COMPACT_ATOMS: atom_id res chain seq x y z
N VAL A 1 9.23 2.28 5.38
CA VAL A 1 8.46 2.18 4.12
C VAL A 1 7.04 2.62 4.39
N SER A 2 6.45 3.43 3.52
CA SER A 2 5.05 3.83 3.62
C SER A 2 4.30 3.45 2.35
N PHE A 3 3.02 3.10 2.47
CA PHE A 3 2.14 2.86 1.34
C PHE A 3 1.10 3.98 1.23
N ILE A 4 0.94 4.52 0.02
CA ILE A 4 0.06 5.64 -0.28
C ILE A 4 -0.85 5.24 -1.45
N ARG A 5 -2.14 5.52 -1.34
CA ARG A 5 -3.07 5.39 -2.45
C ARG A 5 -3.01 6.66 -3.31
N LYS A 6 -2.65 6.53 -4.59
CA LYS A 6 -2.37 7.71 -5.43
C LYS A 6 -3.61 8.48 -5.85
N LYS A 7 -4.79 7.83 -5.91
CA LYS A 7 -6.03 8.46 -6.38
C LYS A 7 -6.48 9.65 -5.51
N ASP A 8 -6.14 9.62 -4.23
CA ASP A 8 -6.56 10.60 -3.22
C ASP A 8 -5.44 10.97 -2.22
N LEU A 9 -4.21 10.54 -2.50
CA LEU A 9 -3.03 10.73 -1.65
C LEU A 9 -3.20 10.23 -0.21
N HIS A 10 -4.12 9.28 0.02
CA HIS A 10 -4.38 8.76 1.35
C HIS A 10 -3.23 7.87 1.81
N ILE A 11 -2.66 8.17 2.97
CA ILE A 11 -1.63 7.34 3.60
C ILE A 11 -2.33 6.10 4.17
N LEU A 12 -1.97 4.93 3.66
CA LEU A 12 -2.54 3.66 4.12
C LEU A 12 -1.78 3.16 5.34
N THR A 13 -0.44 3.16 5.26
CA THR A 13 0.45 2.64 6.30
C THR A 13 1.77 3.40 6.32
N ALA A 14 2.41 3.49 7.49
CA ALA A 14 3.80 3.91 7.62
C ALA A 14 4.54 2.94 8.55
N GLY A 15 5.52 2.23 8.01
CA GLY A 15 6.09 1.08 8.68
C GLY A 15 5.01 0.03 8.94
N THR A 16 4.99 -0.52 10.15
CA THR A 16 3.97 -1.50 10.58
C THR A 16 2.69 -0.84 11.09
N LEU A 17 2.64 0.49 11.20
CA LEU A 17 1.47 1.23 11.64
C LEU A 17 0.49 1.42 10.47
N THR A 18 -0.77 1.07 10.70
CA THR A 18 -1.86 1.30 9.74
C THR A 18 -2.52 2.64 10.06
N TYR A 19 -2.54 3.56 9.08
CA TYR A 19 -3.07 4.93 9.21
C TYR A 19 -4.52 5.04 8.74
N THR A 20 -4.91 4.25 7.75
CA THR A 20 -6.30 4.21 7.29
C THR A 20 -7.19 3.51 8.31
N SER A 21 -8.46 3.92 8.38
CA SER A 21 -9.47 3.24 9.21
C SER A 21 -10.05 1.98 8.55
N ASP A 22 -9.79 1.77 7.26
CA ASP A 22 -10.23 0.56 6.54
C ASP A 22 -9.36 -0.64 6.93
N GLN A 23 -9.90 -1.50 7.78
CA GLN A 23 -9.23 -2.68 8.35
C GLN A 23 -8.83 -3.75 7.31
N ARG A 24 -9.27 -3.60 6.05
CA ARG A 24 -8.87 -4.48 4.96
C ARG A 24 -7.42 -4.25 4.53
N PHE A 25 -6.89 -3.05 4.76
CA PHE A 25 -5.51 -2.68 4.42
C PHE A 25 -4.59 -3.00 5.58
N THR A 26 -3.62 -3.90 5.36
CA THR A 26 -2.62 -4.26 6.36
C THR A 26 -1.24 -4.39 5.73
N VAL A 27 -0.19 -4.28 6.55
CA VAL A 27 1.17 -4.63 6.11
C VAL A 27 1.48 -6.05 6.52
N LEU A 28 1.92 -6.86 5.56
CA LEU A 28 2.52 -8.17 5.83
C LEU A 28 4.04 -8.04 5.84
N ARG A 29 4.63 -8.50 6.94
CA ARG A 29 6.07 -8.69 7.10
C ARG A 29 6.35 -10.18 6.95
N ARG A 30 6.99 -10.58 5.85
CA ARG A 30 7.46 -11.97 5.68
C ARG A 30 8.82 -12.15 6.36
N GLU A 31 9.33 -13.37 6.35
CA GLU A 31 10.64 -13.73 6.94
C GLU A 31 11.80 -12.86 6.41
N ASN A 32 11.69 -12.33 5.19
CA ASN A 32 12.66 -11.36 4.67
C ASN A 32 12.38 -9.94 5.24
N PRO A 33 13.25 -9.38 6.09
CA PRO A 33 13.03 -8.09 6.74
C PRO A 33 13.06 -6.89 5.78
N SER A 34 13.61 -7.05 4.58
CA SER A 34 13.68 -6.01 3.55
C SER A 34 12.41 -5.90 2.70
N MET A 35 11.57 -6.94 2.70
CA MET A 35 10.37 -6.97 1.87
C MET A 35 9.15 -6.42 2.62
N TRP A 36 8.47 -5.47 1.98
CA TRP A 36 7.25 -4.86 2.49
C TRP A 36 6.11 -5.17 1.54
N THR A 37 5.03 -5.75 2.06
CA THR A 37 3.86 -6.12 1.24
C THR A 37 2.62 -5.46 1.82
N LEU A 38 1.91 -4.68 1.01
CA LEU A 38 0.56 -4.21 1.32
C LEU A 38 -0.43 -5.32 0.98
N GLN A 39 -1.24 -5.75 1.95
CA GLN A 39 -2.34 -6.67 1.75
C GLN A 39 -3.66 -5.89 1.76
N ILE A 40 -4.54 -6.22 0.82
CA ILE A 40 -5.92 -5.72 0.76
C ILE A 40 -6.85 -6.94 0.84
N LYS A 41 -7.55 -7.11 1.97
CA LYS A 41 -8.51 -8.20 2.16
C LYS A 41 -9.84 -7.88 1.47
N TYR A 42 -10.47 -8.89 0.85
CA TYR A 42 -11.76 -8.75 0.18
C TYR A 42 -11.82 -7.54 -0.78
N PRO A 43 -10.91 -7.48 -1.77
CA PRO A 43 -10.78 -6.32 -2.65
C PRO A 43 -12.06 -6.08 -3.45
N GLN A 44 -12.44 -4.82 -3.59
CA GLN A 44 -13.57 -4.35 -4.37
C GLN A 44 -13.08 -3.69 -5.66
N ILE A 45 -13.92 -3.60 -6.68
CA ILE A 45 -13.57 -2.94 -7.96
C ILE A 45 -13.05 -1.50 -7.73
N SER A 46 -13.61 -0.80 -6.74
CA SER A 46 -13.23 0.56 -6.33
C SER A 46 -11.84 0.68 -5.67
N ASP A 47 -11.23 -0.43 -5.27
CA ASP A 47 -9.83 -0.50 -4.82
C ASP A 47 -8.85 -0.54 -6.00
N SER A 48 -9.32 -0.72 -7.23
CA SER A 48 -8.44 -0.64 -8.40
C SER A 48 -7.81 0.76 -8.51
N GLY A 49 -6.53 0.82 -8.84
CA GLY A 49 -5.79 2.07 -8.97
C GLY A 49 -4.31 1.91 -8.73
N THR A 50 -3.62 3.06 -8.63
CA THR A 50 -2.17 3.08 -8.38
C THR A 50 -1.88 3.25 -6.89
N TYR A 51 -1.00 2.42 -6.38
CA TYR A 51 -0.48 2.45 -5.02
C TYR A 51 1.03 2.70 -5.07
N GLU A 52 1.51 3.66 -4.28
CA GLU A 52 2.92 4.01 -4.19
C GLU A 52 3.50 3.44 -2.90
N CYS A 53 4.63 2.75 -2.99
CA CYS A 53 5.48 2.48 -1.84
C CYS A 53 6.65 3.46 -1.85
N GLN A 54 6.95 4.06 -0.70
CA GLN A 54 8.04 5.03 -0.59
C GLN A 54 8.92 4.77 0.63
N ILE A 55 10.16 5.25 0.56
CA ILE A 55 11.11 5.32 1.67
C ILE A 55 11.54 6.76 1.91
N ASN A 56 11.87 7.07 3.16
CA ASN A 56 12.28 8.39 3.64
C ASN A 56 13.76 8.67 3.36
N THR A 57 14.12 8.71 2.08
CA THR A 57 15.44 9.16 1.59
C THR A 57 15.34 10.60 1.07
N GLU A 58 16.48 11.25 0.87
CA GLU A 58 16.57 12.55 0.20
C GLU A 58 17.48 12.43 -1.04
N PRO A 59 16.95 12.58 -2.27
CA PRO A 59 15.53 12.76 -2.62
C PRO A 59 14.71 11.49 -2.32
N LYS A 60 13.38 11.64 -2.20
CA LYS A 60 12.50 10.49 -1.90
C LYS A 60 12.63 9.42 -2.97
N MET A 61 12.80 8.17 -2.56
CA MET A 61 12.73 7.03 -3.44
C MET A 61 11.35 6.38 -3.31
N SER A 62 10.70 6.10 -4.44
CA SER A 62 9.40 5.45 -4.48
C SER A 62 9.22 4.54 -5.70
N LEU A 63 8.31 3.58 -5.57
CA LEU A 63 7.85 2.72 -6.65
C LEU A 63 6.32 2.76 -6.69
N SER A 64 5.75 2.78 -7.88
CA SER A 64 4.30 2.77 -8.10
C SER A 64 3.87 1.44 -8.70
N TYR A 65 2.77 0.89 -8.18
CA TYR A 65 2.18 -0.36 -8.62
C TYR A 65 0.71 -0.13 -8.97
N THR A 66 0.29 -0.60 -10.13
CA THR A 66 -1.13 -0.62 -10.51
C THR A 66 -1.75 -1.91 -10.02
N PHE A 67 -2.76 -1.79 -9.17
CA PHE A 67 -3.58 -2.89 -8.70
C PHE A 67 -4.92 -2.86 -9.43
N ASN A 68 -5.31 -3.98 -10.05
CA ASN A 68 -6.57 -4.08 -10.79
C ASN A 68 -7.40 -5.23 -10.25
N VAL A 69 -8.62 -4.93 -9.84
CA VAL A 69 -9.61 -5.90 -9.37
C VAL A 69 -10.57 -6.16 -10.52
N VAL A 70 -10.47 -7.36 -11.09
CA VAL A 70 -11.34 -7.78 -12.20
C VAL A 70 -12.54 -8.50 -11.60
N GLY A 71 -13.74 -7.97 -11.84
CA GLY A 71 -15.00 -8.65 -11.49
C GLY A 71 -15.21 -9.90 -12.35
N LYS A 72 -16.10 -10.79 -11.90
CA LYS A 72 -16.66 -11.82 -12.78
C LYS A 72 -17.62 -11.20 -13.78
#